data_AF-A0A7S1QVY2-F1
#
_entry.id   AF-A0A7S1QVY2-F1
#
_cell.length_a   1.000
_cell.length_b   1.000
_cell.length_c   1.000
_cell.angle_alpha   90.00
_cell.angle_beta   90.00
_cell.angle_gamma   90.00
#
_symmetry.space_group_name_H-M   'P 1'
#
loop_
_entity.id
_entity.type
_entity.pdbx_description
1 polymer ?
#
loop_
_entity_poly.entity_id
_entity_poly.type
_entity_poly.pdbx_seq_one_letter_code
_entity_poly.pdbx_strand_id
1 'polypeptide(L)'
;YYGHGSVTQELGGHFRGSAVFMERLEPLGEDWSDADTEVLLGEARKIAKAGFHNDLKLDNVLRRGGVPVVIDFDLWTPWVVKVAVTSSCIEHDFQEFLEPLGDATARDFREYFDLFALSLTVQDGKLYRSVLERLRALWAALETPVLRSLGEAIGPEKLSEVP
;
A
#
# COMPACT_ATOMS: atom_id res chain seq x y z
N TYR A 1 -0.36 -15.97 12.78
CA TYR A 1 -0.04 -16.22 14.21
C TYR A 1 1.42 -15.92 14.47
N TYR A 2 1.73 -15.34 15.61
CA TYR A 2 3.10 -15.11 16.06
C TYR A 2 3.36 -16.03 17.25
N GLY A 3 4.44 -16.80 17.17
CA GLY A 3 4.96 -17.60 18.28
C GLY A 3 6.30 -17.06 18.74
N HIS A 4 6.68 -17.36 19.97
CA HIS A 4 8.04 -17.13 20.44
C HIS A 4 8.57 -18.42 21.07
N GLY A 5 9.87 -18.66 20.94
CA GLY A 5 10.52 -19.81 21.54
C GLY A 5 12.02 -19.57 21.70
N SER A 6 12.72 -20.53 22.30
CA SER A 6 14.17 -20.50 22.41
C SER A 6 14.79 -21.41 21.35
N VAL A 7 15.79 -20.91 20.63
CA VAL A 7 16.63 -21.71 19.73
C VAL A 7 18.01 -21.86 20.35
N THR A 8 18.53 -23.08 20.31
CA THR A 8 19.94 -23.38 20.64
C THR A 8 20.56 -24.06 19.41
N GLN A 9 21.62 -23.47 18.87
CA GLN A 9 22.42 -24.04 17.80
C GLN A 9 23.68 -24.67 18.40
N GLU A 10 23.80 -25.99 18.29
CA GLU A 10 24.90 -26.79 18.86
C GLU A 10 25.98 -27.15 17.82
N LEU A 11 25.72 -26.92 16.53
CA LEU A 11 26.60 -27.21 15.40
C LEU A 11 26.95 -25.91 14.66
N GLY A 12 28.24 -25.58 14.59
CA GLY A 12 28.74 -24.26 14.17
C GLY A 12 29.02 -23.33 15.36
N GLY A 13 28.93 -22.02 15.18
CA GLY A 13 29.05 -21.07 16.30
C GLY A 13 27.94 -21.32 17.33
N HIS A 14 28.30 -21.49 18.61
CA HIS A 14 27.32 -21.67 19.69
C HIS A 14 26.41 -20.44 19.76
N PHE A 15 25.11 -20.62 19.47
CA PHE A 15 24.09 -19.57 19.61
C PHE A 15 22.97 -20.07 20.51
N ARG A 16 22.58 -19.26 21.48
CA ARG A 16 21.39 -19.47 22.32
C ARG A 16 20.62 -18.17 22.41
N GLY A 17 19.41 -18.16 21.88
CA GLY A 17 18.61 -16.94 21.81
C GLY A 17 17.12 -17.21 21.69
N SER A 18 16.34 -16.14 21.78
CA SER A 18 14.90 -16.17 21.51
C SER A 18 14.67 -16.04 20.01
N ALA A 19 13.85 -16.91 19.45
CA ALA A 19 13.35 -16.83 18.09
C ALA A 19 11.89 -16.39 18.10
N VAL A 20 11.57 -15.43 17.23
CA VAL A 20 10.19 -15.09 16.90
C VAL A 20 9.82 -15.90 15.66
N PHE A 21 8.76 -16.69 15.77
CA PHE A 21 8.23 -17.46 14.66
C PHE A 21 7.05 -16.70 14.08
N MET A 22 7.18 -16.28 12.84
CA MET A 22 6.06 -15.78 12.05
C MET A 22 5.45 -16.95 11.31
N GLU A 23 4.12 -17.04 11.32
CA GLU A 23 3.39 -17.90 10.41
C GLU A 23 3.95 -17.76 8.99
N ARG A 24 4.26 -18.90 8.36
CA ARG A 24 4.75 -18.91 6.99
C ARG A 24 3.62 -18.49 6.08
N LEU A 25 3.84 -17.40 5.35
CA LEU A 25 2.95 -16.94 4.30
C LEU A 25 3.38 -17.57 2.98
N GLU A 26 2.41 -17.76 2.09
CA GLU A 26 2.58 -18.39 0.79
C GLU A 26 2.57 -17.33 -0.32
N PRO A 27 3.31 -17.53 -1.42
CA PRO A 27 3.20 -16.64 -2.57
C PRO A 27 1.78 -16.64 -3.14
N LEU A 28 1.44 -15.60 -3.88
CA LEU A 28 0.25 -15.60 -4.72
C LEU A 28 0.40 -16.70 -5.78
N GLY A 29 -0.43 -17.74 -5.69
CA GLY A 29 -0.54 -18.76 -6.73
C GLY A 29 -1.20 -18.22 -8.00
N GLU A 30 -1.31 -19.06 -9.03
CA GLU A 30 -1.92 -18.70 -10.32
C GLU A 30 -3.45 -18.50 -10.21
N ASP A 31 -4.09 -19.17 -9.25
CA ASP A 31 -5.53 -19.06 -9.01
C ASP A 31 -5.84 -17.77 -8.22
N TRP A 32 -6.47 -16.79 -8.89
CA TRP A 32 -6.99 -15.57 -8.28
C TRP A 32 -8.50 -15.46 -8.47
N SER A 33 -9.24 -15.32 -7.36
CA SER A 33 -10.70 -15.30 -7.35
C SER A 33 -11.32 -13.92 -7.09
N ASP A 34 -12.63 -13.82 -7.29
CA ASP A 34 -13.45 -12.66 -6.94
C ASP A 34 -13.40 -12.41 -5.43
N ALA A 35 -13.48 -13.48 -4.65
CA ALA A 35 -13.41 -13.40 -3.19
C ALA A 35 -12.03 -12.88 -2.74
N ASP A 36 -10.95 -13.31 -3.39
CA ASP A 36 -9.61 -12.78 -3.11
C ASP A 36 -9.53 -11.28 -3.39
N THR A 37 -10.17 -10.83 -4.47
CA THR A 37 -10.19 -9.42 -4.87
C THR A 37 -10.89 -8.55 -3.82
N GLU A 38 -12.07 -8.98 -3.38
CA GLU A 38 -12.84 -8.27 -2.35
C GLU A 38 -12.10 -8.24 -1.01
N VAL A 39 -11.45 -9.35 -0.63
CA VAL A 39 -10.64 -9.39 0.60
C VAL A 39 -9.46 -8.42 0.51
N LEU A 40 -8.68 -8.46 -0.58
CA LEU A 40 -7.53 -7.58 -0.74
C LEU A 40 -7.94 -6.11 -0.73
N LEU A 41 -8.98 -5.72 -1.47
CA LEU A 41 -9.47 -4.34 -1.49
C LEU A 41 -10.01 -3.90 -0.12
N GLY A 42 -10.67 -4.82 0.60
CA GLY A 42 -11.11 -4.59 1.97
C GLY A 42 -9.95 -4.33 2.93
N GLU A 43 -8.89 -5.13 2.85
CA GLU A 43 -7.68 -4.96 3.68
C GLU A 43 -6.91 -3.69 3.30
N ALA A 44 -6.67 -3.45 2.01
CA ALA A 44 -6.00 -2.24 1.52
C ALA A 44 -6.70 -0.97 2.04
N ARG A 45 -8.04 -0.93 2.00
CA ARG A 45 -8.81 0.17 2.57
C ARG A 45 -8.61 0.34 4.08
N LYS A 46 -8.62 -0.75 4.86
CA LYS A 46 -8.43 -0.67 6.32
C LYS A 46 -7.05 -0.12 6.64
N ILE A 47 -6.03 -0.61 5.94
CA ILE A 47 -4.63 -0.27 6.15
C ILE A 47 -4.36 1.18 5.74
N ALA A 48 -4.85 1.61 4.57
CA ALA A 48 -4.77 2.99 4.10
C ALA A 48 -5.41 3.97 5.11
N LYS A 49 -6.60 3.63 5.61
CA LYS A 49 -7.30 4.44 6.62
C LYS A 49 -6.57 4.54 7.95
N ALA A 50 -5.78 3.53 8.28
CA ALA A 50 -4.99 3.49 9.50
C ALA A 50 -3.57 4.07 9.34
N GLY A 51 -3.15 4.43 8.12
CA GLY A 51 -1.81 4.93 7.83
C GLY A 51 -0.72 3.86 7.87
N PHE A 52 -1.07 2.58 7.82
CA PHE A 52 -0.13 1.48 8.09
C PHE A 52 0.63 0.95 6.86
N HIS A 53 0.58 1.63 5.72
CA HIS A 53 1.24 1.13 4.51
C HIS A 53 1.53 2.23 3.52
N ASN A 54 2.74 2.25 2.96
CA ASN A 54 3.17 3.29 2.02
C ASN A 54 3.79 2.75 0.72
N ASP A 55 3.73 1.44 0.49
CA ASP A 55 4.36 0.81 -0.66
C ASP A 55 3.47 -0.31 -1.24
N LEU A 56 2.15 -0.08 -1.37
CA LEU A 56 1.20 -1.15 -1.73
C LEU A 56 1.46 -1.62 -3.16
N LYS A 57 2.04 -2.81 -3.27
CA LYS A 57 2.40 -3.50 -4.51
C LYS A 57 2.08 -4.97 -4.40
N LEU A 58 1.89 -5.63 -5.54
CA LEU A 58 1.54 -7.04 -5.59
C LEU A 58 2.57 -7.94 -4.88
N ASP A 59 3.85 -7.58 -4.92
CA ASP A 59 4.94 -8.29 -4.21
C ASP A 59 4.76 -8.27 -2.68
N ASN A 60 4.03 -7.27 -2.16
CA ASN A 60 3.71 -7.12 -0.74
C ASN A 60 2.35 -7.75 -0.39
N VAL A 61 1.82 -8.62 -1.25
CA VAL A 61 0.61 -9.41 -0.99
C VAL A 61 0.98 -10.89 -1.03
N LEU A 62 0.66 -11.61 0.06
CA LEU A 62 0.89 -13.05 0.19
C LEU A 62 -0.41 -13.76 0.59
N ARG A 63 -0.41 -15.08 0.70
CA ARG A 63 -1.53 -15.88 1.19
C ARG A 63 -1.29 -16.38 2.62
N ARG A 64 -2.36 -16.32 3.42
CA ARG A 64 -2.47 -16.93 4.75
C ARG A 64 -3.65 -17.91 4.73
N GLY A 65 -3.36 -19.21 4.76
CA GLY A 65 -4.41 -20.23 4.70
C GLY A 65 -5.31 -20.08 3.47
N GLY A 66 -4.70 -19.75 2.31
CA GLY A 66 -5.43 -19.49 1.07
C GLY A 66 -6.06 -18.11 0.95
N VAL A 67 -5.98 -17.22 1.95
CA VAL A 67 -6.59 -15.87 1.89
C VAL A 67 -5.51 -14.81 1.67
N PRO A 68 -5.70 -13.84 0.76
CA PRO A 68 -4.71 -12.79 0.53
C PRO A 68 -4.57 -11.89 1.76
N VAL A 69 -3.32 -11.54 2.08
CA VAL A 69 -2.95 -10.64 3.17
C VAL A 69 -1.87 -9.68 2.68
N VAL A 70 -2.01 -8.41 3.04
CA VAL A 70 -0.97 -7.40 2.82
C VAL A 70 0.11 -7.59 3.89
N ILE A 71 1.37 -7.46 3.49
CA ILE A 71 2.56 -7.50 4.36
C ILE A 71 3.39 -6.24 4.16
N ASP A 72 4.54 -6.17 4.84
CA ASP A 72 5.49 -5.05 4.68
C ASP A 72 4.88 -3.69 5.04
N PHE A 73 4.37 -3.63 6.27
CA PHE A 73 3.76 -2.42 6.81
C PHE A 73 4.81 -1.41 7.22
N ASP A 74 4.69 -0.21 6.68
CA ASP A 74 5.38 0.95 7.21
C ASP A 74 4.41 1.74 8.10
N LEU A 75 4.79 2.01 9.34
CA LEU A 75 4.01 2.84 10.25
C LEU A 75 4.13 4.31 9.84
N TRP A 76 3.15 4.81 9.10
CA TRP A 76 3.09 6.22 8.68
C TRP A 76 1.83 6.91 9.18
N THR A 77 1.83 8.23 9.05
CA THR A 77 0.62 9.03 9.17
C THR A 77 -0.15 8.99 7.84
N PRO A 78 -1.47 9.23 7.83
CA PRO A 78 -2.26 9.28 6.59
C PRO A 78 -1.76 10.32 5.58
N TRP A 79 -0.99 11.31 6.03
CA TRP A 79 -0.52 12.47 5.27
C TRP A 79 0.73 12.21 4.44
N VAL A 80 1.55 11.25 4.86
CA VAL A 80 2.85 11.00 4.23
C VAL A 80 2.73 9.86 3.24
N VAL A 81 3.03 10.13 1.98
CA VAL A 81 3.05 9.12 0.91
C VAL A 81 4.46 8.91 0.36
N LYS A 82 4.78 7.68 -0.04
CA LYS A 82 6.06 7.30 -0.61
C LYS A 82 5.88 7.04 -2.09
N VAL A 83 6.44 7.90 -2.91
CA VAL A 83 6.39 7.81 -4.37
C VAL A 83 7.63 7.05 -4.82
N ALA A 84 7.45 5.87 -5.40
CA ALA A 84 8.53 5.16 -6.06
C ALA A 84 8.95 5.93 -7.33
N VAL A 85 10.21 6.34 -7.42
CA VAL A 85 10.80 7.03 -8.57
C VAL A 85 12.00 6.22 -9.05
N THR A 86 11.81 5.48 -10.14
CA THR A 86 12.81 4.60 -10.78
C THR A 86 13.47 3.60 -9.81
N SER A 87 14.65 3.94 -9.26
CA SER A 87 15.43 3.14 -8.32
C SER A 87 15.44 3.68 -6.88
N SER A 88 14.69 4.74 -6.63
CA SER A 88 14.62 5.46 -5.35
C SER A 88 13.17 5.67 -4.92
N CYS A 89 12.96 6.08 -3.69
CA CYS A 89 11.66 6.52 -3.20
C CYS A 89 11.77 7.94 -2.68
N ILE A 90 10.76 8.75 -2.99
CA ILE A 90 10.61 10.09 -2.43
C ILE A 90 9.43 10.05 -1.48
N GLU A 91 9.68 10.44 -0.24
CA GLU A 91 8.64 10.63 0.75
C GLU A 91 8.13 12.06 0.65
N HIS A 92 6.82 12.20 0.51
CA HIS A 92 6.14 13.48 0.45
C HIS A 92 5.15 13.58 1.59
N ASP A 93 5.32 14.61 2.41
CA ASP A 93 4.39 14.97 3.46
C ASP A 93 3.35 15.96 2.93
N PHE A 94 2.09 15.54 2.88
CA PHE A 94 0.97 16.37 2.46
C PHE A 94 0.18 16.94 3.64
N GLN A 95 0.70 16.89 4.88
CA GLN A 95 -0.05 17.31 6.07
C GLN A 95 -0.58 18.74 5.93
N GLU A 96 0.28 19.72 5.58
CA GLU A 96 -0.15 21.12 5.46
C GLU A 96 -1.29 21.33 4.45
N PHE A 97 -1.36 20.45 3.44
CA PHE A 97 -2.38 20.53 2.38
C PHE A 97 -3.66 19.75 2.74
N LEU A 98 -3.53 18.54 3.31
CA LEU A 98 -4.65 17.63 3.57
C LEU A 98 -5.31 17.86 4.93
N GLU A 99 -4.56 18.28 5.96
CA GLU A 99 -5.09 18.52 7.30
C GLU A 99 -6.28 19.51 7.30
N PRO A 100 -6.23 20.65 6.56
CA PRO A 100 -7.38 21.55 6.44
C PRO A 100 -8.61 20.95 5.75
N LEU A 101 -8.43 19.89 4.93
CA LEU A 101 -9.51 19.23 4.20
C LEU A 101 -10.22 18.15 5.05
N GLY A 102 -9.63 17.78 6.19
CA GLY A 102 -10.20 16.87 7.17
C GLY A 102 -9.85 15.39 6.96
N ASP A 103 -9.95 14.62 8.04
CA ASP A 103 -9.53 13.22 8.13
C ASP A 103 -10.15 12.30 7.07
N ALA A 104 -11.40 12.55 6.68
CA ALA A 104 -12.08 11.72 5.68
C ALA A 104 -11.39 11.85 4.31
N THR A 105 -11.14 13.07 3.86
CA THR A 105 -10.45 13.36 2.60
C THR A 105 -9.02 12.85 2.63
N ALA A 106 -8.31 13.01 3.74
CA ALA A 106 -6.95 12.50 3.91
C ALA A 106 -6.88 10.97 3.77
N ARG A 107 -7.83 10.26 4.38
CA ARG A 107 -7.93 8.80 4.30
C ARG A 107 -8.31 8.32 2.90
N ASP A 108 -9.24 9.01 2.24
CA ASP A 108 -9.62 8.68 0.86
C ASP A 108 -8.46 8.96 -0.10
N PHE A 109 -7.71 10.05 0.09
CA PHE A 109 -6.48 10.33 -0.65
C PHE A 109 -5.44 9.22 -0.44
N ARG A 110 -5.26 8.75 0.80
CA ARG A 110 -4.34 7.64 1.09
C ARG A 110 -4.78 6.35 0.40
N GLU A 111 -6.06 5.99 0.50
CA GLU A 111 -6.58 4.81 -0.21
C GLU A 111 -6.39 4.94 -1.73
N TYR A 112 -6.61 6.14 -2.28
CA TYR A 112 -6.40 6.42 -3.70
C TYR A 112 -4.93 6.23 -4.09
N PHE A 113 -3.99 6.76 -3.31
CA PHE A 113 -2.57 6.63 -3.58
C PHE A 113 -2.08 5.18 -3.50
N ASP A 114 -2.45 4.44 -2.45
CA ASP A 114 -2.06 3.05 -2.27
C ASP A 114 -2.61 2.17 -3.40
N LEU A 115 -3.87 2.38 -3.81
CA LEU A 115 -4.46 1.64 -4.94
C LEU A 115 -3.86 2.05 -6.28
N PHE A 116 -3.46 3.30 -6.45
CA PHE A 116 -2.74 3.74 -7.65
C PHE A 116 -1.40 3.02 -7.74
N ALA A 117 -0.61 3.00 -6.67
CA ALA A 117 0.65 2.25 -6.59
C ALA A 117 0.44 0.76 -6.90
N LEU A 118 -0.59 0.15 -6.30
CA LEU A 118 -0.94 -1.25 -6.56
C LEU A 118 -1.23 -1.47 -8.05
N SER A 119 -2.01 -0.60 -8.67
CA SER A 119 -2.39 -0.72 -10.08
C SER A 119 -1.21 -0.76 -11.04
N LEU A 120 -0.08 -0.15 -10.69
CA LEU A 120 1.15 -0.18 -11.49
C LEU A 120 1.86 -1.54 -11.47
N THR A 121 1.49 -2.42 -10.54
CA THR A 121 2.16 -3.70 -10.28
C THR A 121 1.30 -4.91 -10.62
N VAL A 122 0.02 -4.67 -10.92
CA VAL A 122 -0.96 -5.70 -11.27
C VAL A 122 -1.07 -5.77 -12.79
N GLN A 123 -1.00 -6.97 -13.35
CA GLN A 123 -1.23 -7.20 -14.78
C GLN A 123 -2.72 -7.05 -15.14
N ASP A 124 -3.03 -6.80 -16.43
CA ASP A 124 -4.43 -6.76 -16.87
C ASP A 124 -5.14 -8.07 -16.49
N GLY A 125 -6.31 -7.92 -15.90
CA GLY A 125 -7.03 -9.00 -15.26
C GLY A 125 -8.08 -8.48 -14.30
N LYS A 126 -8.60 -9.40 -13.49
CA LYS A 126 -9.73 -9.09 -12.61
C LYS A 126 -9.38 -8.08 -11.52
N LEU A 127 -8.30 -8.33 -10.79
CA LEU A 127 -7.81 -7.44 -9.75
C LEU A 127 -7.57 -6.04 -10.30
N TYR A 128 -6.91 -5.92 -11.45
CA TYR A 128 -6.66 -4.64 -12.10
C TYR A 128 -7.95 -3.87 -12.38
N ARG A 129 -8.97 -4.52 -12.96
CA ARG A 129 -10.26 -3.86 -13.24
C ARG A 129 -10.98 -3.39 -11.98
N SER A 130 -11.01 -4.21 -10.93
CA SER A 130 -11.63 -3.83 -9.65
C SER A 130 -10.87 -2.69 -8.95
N VAL A 131 -9.54 -2.68 -9.03
CA VAL A 131 -8.70 -1.57 -8.55
C VAL A 131 -9.03 -0.29 -9.34
N LEU A 132 -9.11 -0.36 -10.68
CA LEU A 132 -9.47 0.79 -11.51
C LEU A 132 -10.87 1.33 -11.22
N GLU A 133 -11.85 0.47 -11.00
CA GLU A 133 -13.21 0.87 -10.62
C GLU A 133 -13.22 1.62 -9.28
N ARG A 134 -12.47 1.12 -8.29
CA ARG A 134 -12.34 1.79 -7.00
C ARG A 134 -11.61 3.12 -7.12
N LEU A 135 -10.53 3.19 -7.91
CA LEU A 135 -9.81 4.43 -8.19
C LEU A 135 -10.71 5.47 -8.85
N ARG A 136 -11.57 5.08 -9.79
CA ARG A 136 -12.58 5.98 -10.40
C ARG A 136 -13.58 6.50 -9.38
N ALA A 137 -14.04 5.65 -8.47
CA ALA A 137 -14.96 6.07 -7.41
C ALA A 137 -14.30 7.07 -6.44
N LEU A 138 -13.04 6.83 -6.05
CA LEU A 138 -12.26 7.73 -5.20
C LEU A 138 -11.92 9.04 -5.92
N TRP A 139 -11.60 8.98 -7.21
CA TRP A 139 -11.33 10.15 -8.03
C TRP A 139 -12.48 11.16 -7.95
N ALA A 140 -13.73 10.70 -8.08
CA ALA A 140 -14.88 11.60 -8.01
C ALA A 140 -14.99 12.37 -6.68
N ALA A 141 -14.52 11.78 -5.57
CA ALA A 141 -14.49 12.43 -4.25
C ALA A 141 -13.28 13.35 -4.07
N LEU A 142 -12.16 13.06 -4.73
CA LEU A 142 -10.87 13.73 -4.53
C LEU A 142 -10.52 14.75 -5.61
N GLU A 143 -11.16 14.69 -6.78
CA GLU A 143 -10.78 15.45 -7.98
C GLU A 143 -10.66 16.94 -7.67
N THR A 144 -11.74 17.56 -7.19
CA THR A 144 -11.76 18.99 -6.90
C THR A 144 -10.96 19.36 -5.66
N PRO A 145 -11.15 18.74 -4.48
CA PRO A 145 -10.50 19.21 -3.26
C PRO A 145 -9.00 18.89 -3.19
N VAL A 146 -8.52 17.90 -3.94
CA VAL A 146 -7.13 17.42 -3.83
C VAL A 146 -6.43 17.40 -5.19
N LEU A 147 -6.88 16.57 -6.13
CA LEU A 147 -6.09 16.21 -7.30
C LEU A 147 -5.90 17.39 -8.27
N ARG A 148 -6.94 18.18 -8.52
CA ARG A 148 -6.85 19.40 -9.34
C ARG A 148 -6.03 20.47 -8.66
N SER A 149 -6.24 20.70 -7.37
CA SER A 149 -5.46 21.71 -6.62
C SER A 149 -3.97 21.39 -6.58
N LEU A 150 -3.61 20.11 -6.45
CA LEU A 150 -2.22 19.67 -6.59
C LEU A 150 -1.70 19.90 -8.00
N GLY A 151 -2.50 19.60 -9.03
CA GLY A 151 -2.15 19.85 -10.43
C GLY A 151 -2.00 21.34 -10.77
N GLU A 152 -2.79 22.22 -10.16
CA GLU A 152 -2.70 23.68 -10.33
C GLU A 152 -1.51 24.28 -9.57
N ALA A 153 -1.14 23.70 -8.41
CA ALA A 153 0.06 24.08 -7.67
C ALA A 153 1.36 23.70 -8.42
N ILE A 154 1.30 22.66 -9.24
CA ILE A 154 2.36 22.30 -10.18
C ILE A 154 2.11 23.08 -11.48
N GLY A 155 2.59 24.33 -11.54
CA GLY A 155 2.48 25.13 -12.76
C GLY A 155 2.95 24.35 -14.00
N PRO A 156 2.27 24.48 -15.16
CA PRO A 156 2.55 23.68 -16.36
C PRO A 156 4.00 23.75 -16.84
N GLU A 157 4.70 24.84 -16.53
CA GLU A 157 6.15 24.99 -16.75
C GLU A 157 7.02 23.94 -16.03
N LYS A 158 6.62 23.46 -14.85
CA LYS A 158 7.38 22.42 -14.10
C LYS A 158 7.23 21.02 -14.69
N LEU A 159 6.14 20.75 -15.41
CA LEU A 159 5.93 19.46 -16.09
C LEU A 159 6.76 19.34 -17.37
N SER A 160 7.10 20.45 -18.02
CA SER A 160 8.03 20.48 -19.17
C SER A 160 9.50 20.32 -18.80
N GLU A 161 9.85 20.40 -17.53
CA GLU A 161 11.21 20.22 -17.01
C GLU A 161 11.50 18.76 -16.58
N VAL A 162 10.48 17.91 -16.53
CA VAL A 162 10.66 16.46 -16.33
C VAL A 162 10.95 15.84 -17.70
N PRO A 163 12.15 15.24 -17.91
CA PRO A 163 12.58 14.73 -19.20
C PRO A 163 11.74 13.55 -19.73
#